data_AF-A0A7C3SN41-F1
#
_entry.id   AF-A0A7C3SN41-F1
#
_cell.length_a   1.000
_cell.length_b   1.000
_cell.length_c   1.000
_cell.angle_alpha   90.00
_cell.angle_beta   90.00
_cell.angle_gamma   90.00
#
_symmetry.space_group_name_H-M   'P 1'
#
loop_
_entity.id
_entity.type
_entity.pdbx_description
1 polymer ?
#
loop_
_entity_poly.entity_id
_entity_poly.type
_entity_poly.pdbx_seq_one_letter_code
_entity_poly.pdbx_strand_id
1 'polypeptide(L)'
;MEASCYKREPAMPAVEVPEGYTLIVEGPARVRVASGFIEVFGAEFPSESEVSVEPYRALPFYARELSKLEVEHGKFWFVRGSTVPSSWARAAEEIASTKPRRVVVVGDVDSGKTAFTTLLLNTLVKNGVRTGVVDADVGQKSIGPPASLGMGIASSQTASLCNVPFEDGFFIGSFTPAGLIHRSVVGSLLLAQRAERAGAETVLVDTAG
;
A
#
# COMPACT_ATOMS: atom_id res chain seq x y z
N MET A 1 -7.94 41.34 29.31
CA MET A 1 -8.92 40.66 28.44
C MET A 1 -8.48 40.94 27.02
N GLU A 2 -8.02 40.02 26.19
CA GLU A 2 -7.74 38.58 26.24
C GLU A 2 -6.54 38.38 25.30
N ALA A 3 -5.56 37.58 25.73
CA ALA A 3 -4.41 37.25 24.91
C ALA A 3 -4.87 36.36 23.75
N SER A 4 -4.69 36.83 22.52
CA SER A 4 -4.84 36.04 21.30
C SER A 4 -3.97 34.79 21.39
N CYS A 5 -4.60 33.66 21.71
CA CYS A 5 -3.99 32.36 21.77
C CYS A 5 -3.66 31.92 20.34
N TYR A 6 -2.51 32.37 19.82
CA TYR A 6 -1.83 31.69 18.73
C TYR A 6 -1.45 30.29 19.25
N LYS A 7 -2.34 29.32 19.04
CA LYS A 7 -1.95 27.90 19.11
C LYS A 7 -0.87 27.72 18.04
N ARG A 8 0.39 27.74 18.45
CA ARG A 8 1.46 27.15 17.64
C ARG A 8 1.07 25.69 17.44
N GLU A 9 0.79 25.32 16.20
CA GLU A 9 0.81 23.92 15.80
C GLU A 9 2.14 23.33 16.32
N PRO A 10 2.11 22.15 16.97
CA PRO A 10 3.34 21.55 17.48
C PRO A 10 4.32 21.44 16.31
N ALA A 11 5.53 21.96 16.51
CA ALA A 11 6.58 21.93 15.50
C ALA A 11 6.74 20.50 14.99
N MET A 12 6.45 20.28 13.70
CA MET A 12 6.65 18.99 13.05
C MET A 12 8.13 18.62 13.22
N PRO A 13 8.46 17.47 13.84
CA PRO A 13 9.84 17.01 13.88
C PRO A 13 10.24 16.69 12.45
N ALA A 14 10.99 17.60 11.82
CA ALA A 14 11.55 17.35 10.52
C ALA A 14 12.78 16.44 10.67
N VAL A 15 12.77 15.34 9.93
CA VAL A 15 13.75 14.26 9.96
C VAL A 15 14.50 14.26 8.64
N GLU A 16 15.82 14.39 8.70
CA GLU A 16 16.67 14.20 7.52
C GLU A 16 16.92 12.71 7.32
N VAL A 17 16.64 12.22 6.11
CA VAL A 17 16.88 10.84 5.69
C VAL A 17 18.00 10.87 4.65
N PRO A 18 19.21 10.39 4.99
CA PRO A 18 20.31 10.33 4.03
C PRO A 18 20.00 9.41 2.86
N GLU A 19 20.64 9.65 1.72
CA GLU A 19 20.60 8.75 0.58
C GLU A 19 20.96 7.31 1.01
N GLY A 20 20.18 6.35 0.54
CA GLY A 20 20.41 4.94 0.84
C GLY A 20 19.97 4.51 2.24
N TYR A 21 19.21 5.35 2.97
CA TYR A 21 18.54 4.97 4.21
C TYR A 21 17.03 4.87 4.00
N THR A 22 16.38 4.03 4.81
CA THR A 22 14.93 3.95 4.92
C THR A 22 14.49 4.46 6.29
N LEU A 23 13.54 5.37 6.30
CA LEU A 23 12.79 5.72 7.50
C LEU A 23 11.55 4.82 7.56
N ILE A 24 11.49 3.91 8.53
CA ILE A 24 10.28 3.12 8.78
C ILE A 24 9.38 3.95 9.68
N VAL A 25 8.13 4.18 9.26
CA VAL A 25 7.14 4.92 10.03
C VAL A 25 5.96 4.01 10.34
N GLU A 26 5.65 3.83 11.62
CA GLU A 26 4.51 3.08 12.14
C GLU A 26 3.33 4.03 12.42
N GLY A 27 2.18 3.67 11.86
CA GLY A 27 0.96 4.48 11.95
C GLY A 27 0.14 4.25 13.23
N PRO A 28 -0.85 5.11 13.51
CA PRO A 28 -1.31 6.20 12.65
C PRO A 28 -0.29 7.35 12.60
N ALA A 29 0.08 7.75 11.39
CA ALA A 29 1.01 8.85 11.15
C ALA A 29 0.71 9.52 9.82
N ARG A 30 1.21 10.74 9.64
CA ARG A 30 1.19 11.46 8.37
C ARG A 30 2.61 11.92 8.08
N VAL A 31 3.09 11.64 6.87
CA VAL A 31 4.46 11.93 6.47
C VAL A 31 4.42 12.83 5.25
N ARG A 32 5.02 14.00 5.37
CA ARG A 32 5.16 14.96 4.26
C ARG A 32 6.61 15.02 3.81
N VAL A 33 6.84 14.94 2.51
CA VAL A 33 8.16 15.09 1.90
C VAL A 33 8.44 16.58 1.74
N ALA A 34 9.10 17.20 2.71
CA ALA A 34 9.42 18.63 2.67
C ALA A 34 10.45 18.97 1.58
N SER A 35 11.40 18.06 1.33
CA SER A 35 12.35 18.17 0.23
C SER A 35 12.94 16.81 -0.14
N GLY A 36 13.39 16.66 -1.38
CA GLY A 36 14.03 15.46 -1.90
C GLY A 36 13.05 14.52 -2.61
N PHE A 37 13.42 13.24 -2.64
CA PHE A 37 12.69 12.18 -3.34
C PHE A 37 12.68 10.88 -2.54
N ILE A 38 11.47 10.41 -2.24
CA ILE A 38 11.23 9.22 -1.43
C ILE A 38 10.51 8.15 -2.24
N GLU A 39 10.88 6.90 -2.01
CA GLU A 39 10.19 5.74 -2.54
C GLU A 39 9.50 4.96 -1.40
N VAL A 40 8.24 4.58 -1.59
CA VAL A 40 7.52 3.67 -0.68
C VAL A 40 6.96 2.51 -1.50
N PHE A 41 7.48 1.29 -1.27
CA PHE A 41 7.12 0.10 -2.06
C PHE A 41 7.11 0.36 -3.58
N GLY A 42 8.15 1.00 -4.12
CA GLY A 42 8.26 1.32 -5.55
C GLY A 42 7.40 2.50 -6.04
N ALA A 43 6.52 3.07 -5.21
CA ALA A 43 5.83 4.32 -5.52
C ALA A 43 6.75 5.52 -5.25
N GLU A 44 6.74 6.47 -6.18
CA GLU A 44 7.61 7.64 -6.17
C GLU A 44 6.90 8.87 -5.57
N PHE A 45 7.51 9.47 -4.56
CA PHE A 45 6.97 10.63 -3.83
C PHE A 45 7.99 11.78 -3.86
N PRO A 46 7.84 12.74 -4.80
CA PRO A 46 8.68 13.94 -4.84
C PRO A 46 8.36 14.89 -3.67
N SER A 47 9.12 15.98 -3.60
CA SER A 47 8.86 17.09 -2.67
C SER A 47 7.40 17.56 -2.74
N GLU A 48 6.85 18.01 -1.61
CA GLU A 48 5.46 18.39 -1.39
C GLU A 48 4.45 17.23 -1.33
N SER A 49 4.89 15.99 -1.56
CA SER A 49 4.01 14.81 -1.41
C SER A 49 3.64 14.56 0.04
N GLU A 50 2.45 14.00 0.25
CA GLU A 50 1.96 13.59 1.56
C GLU A 50 1.50 12.14 1.51
N VAL A 51 1.86 11.37 2.55
CA VAL A 51 1.50 9.96 2.71
C VAL A 51 0.91 9.75 4.10
N SER A 52 -0.28 9.17 4.14
CA SER A 52 -0.87 8.68 5.38
C SER A 52 -0.39 7.27 5.67
N VAL A 53 0.00 7.01 6.91
CA VAL A 53 0.34 5.69 7.43
C VAL A 53 -0.82 5.21 8.31
N GLU A 54 -1.45 4.10 7.96
CA GLU A 54 -2.62 3.60 8.65
C GLU A 54 -2.28 2.98 10.02
N PRO A 55 -3.25 2.92 10.96
CA PRO A 55 -3.06 2.21 12.22
C PRO A 55 -2.56 0.77 12.00
N TYR A 56 -1.61 0.34 12.83
CA TYR A 56 -1.05 -1.01 12.82
C TYR A 56 -0.26 -1.38 11.54
N ARG A 57 0.04 -0.40 10.68
CA ARG A 57 0.92 -0.58 9.52
C ARG A 57 2.22 0.19 9.70
N ALA A 58 3.26 -0.33 9.07
CA ALA A 58 4.54 0.35 8.95
C ALA A 58 4.90 0.49 7.46
N LEU A 59 5.21 1.72 7.04
CA LEU A 59 5.59 2.02 5.66
C LEU A 59 7.08 2.38 5.55
N PRO A 60 7.81 1.86 4.55
CA PRO A 60 9.23 2.15 4.36
C PRO A 60 9.45 3.35 3.43
N PHE A 61 9.85 4.48 4.00
CA PHE A 61 10.21 5.70 3.26
C PHE A 61 11.70 5.64 2.90
N TYR A 62 12.02 5.03 1.76
CA TYR A 62 13.39 4.89 1.28
C TYR A 62 13.85 6.14 0.53
N ALA A 63 14.99 6.69 0.93
CA ALA A 63 15.56 7.90 0.34
C ALA A 63 16.52 7.57 -0.80
N ARG A 64 16.16 8.04 -2.02
CA ARG A 64 17.01 7.95 -3.22
C ARG A 64 18.06 9.06 -3.30
N GLU A 65 17.85 10.11 -2.53
CA GLU A 65 18.74 11.25 -2.34
C GLU A 65 18.52 11.81 -0.92
N LEU A 66 19.38 12.72 -0.47
CA LEU A 66 19.16 13.39 0.82
C LEU A 66 17.79 14.07 0.85
N SER A 67 16.92 13.57 1.72
CA SER A 67 15.51 13.99 1.78
C SER A 67 15.13 14.43 3.18
N LYS A 68 14.16 15.34 3.29
CA LYS A 68 13.64 15.83 4.56
C LYS A 68 12.17 15.48 4.67
N LEU A 69 11.83 14.76 5.73
CA LEU A 69 10.48 14.28 6.01
C LEU A 69 9.93 14.95 7.26
N GLU A 70 8.71 15.46 7.18
CA GLU A 70 7.95 15.94 8.33
C GLU A 70 7.00 14.82 8.76
N VAL A 71 7.20 14.28 9.95
CA VAL A 71 6.40 13.15 10.47
C VAL A 71 5.49 13.65 11.58
N GLU A 72 4.19 13.61 11.34
CA GLU A 72 3.16 13.89 12.33
C GLU A 72 2.64 12.59 12.95
N HIS A 73 2.69 12.51 14.27
CA HIS A 73 2.29 11.32 15.05
C HIS A 73 3.12 10.06 14.69
N GLY A 74 2.72 8.91 15.25
CA GLY A 74 3.39 7.64 15.01
C GLY A 74 4.76 7.49 15.66
N LYS A 75 5.40 6.36 15.36
CA LYS A 75 6.79 6.07 15.74
C LYS A 75 7.59 5.87 14.47
N PHE A 76 8.87 6.18 14.51
CA PHE A 76 9.75 5.91 13.38
C PHE A 76 11.15 5.50 13.83
N TRP A 77 11.84 4.79 12.94
CA TRP A 77 13.24 4.40 13.12
C TRP A 77 13.95 4.26 11.78
N PHE A 78 15.28 4.31 11.81
CA PHE A 78 16.11 4.20 10.61
C PHE A 78 16.56 2.78 10.37
N VAL A 79 16.61 2.41 9.09
CA VAL A 79 17.26 1.21 8.59
C VAL A 79 18.20 1.62 7.45
N ARG A 80 19.41 1.08 7.43
CA ARG A 80 20.35 1.32 6.32
C ARG A 80 19.96 0.43 5.14
N GLY A 81 19.90 1.01 3.95
CA GLY A 81 19.48 0.35 2.71
C GLY A 81 17.97 0.34 2.51
N SER A 82 17.54 -0.15 1.35
CA SER A 82 16.13 -0.43 1.07
C SER A 82 15.67 -1.65 1.86
N THR A 83 14.48 -1.59 2.46
CA THR A 83 13.86 -2.74 3.12
C THR A 83 13.04 -3.62 2.17
N VAL A 84 12.86 -3.20 0.91
CA VAL A 84 12.28 -4.04 -0.13
C VAL A 84 13.34 -5.01 -0.63
N PRO A 85 13.14 -6.34 -0.50
CA PRO A 85 14.09 -7.32 -0.99
C PRO A 85 14.33 -7.17 -2.49
N SER A 86 15.58 -7.28 -2.94
CA SER A 86 15.93 -7.20 -4.37
C SER A 86 15.25 -8.30 -5.20
N SER A 87 15.01 -9.48 -4.61
CA SER A 87 14.24 -10.56 -5.22
C SER A 87 12.79 -10.18 -5.48
N TRP A 88 12.18 -9.38 -4.60
CA TRP A 88 10.80 -8.89 -4.77
C TRP A 88 10.73 -7.85 -5.88
N ALA A 89 11.65 -6.88 -5.88
CA ALA A 89 11.73 -5.89 -6.96
C ALA A 89 11.91 -6.57 -8.33
N ARG A 90 12.81 -7.55 -8.42
CA ARG A 90 13.02 -8.33 -9.64
C ARG A 90 11.77 -9.11 -10.06
N ALA A 91 11.12 -9.81 -9.12
CA ALA A 91 9.90 -10.55 -9.42
C ALA A 91 8.77 -9.63 -9.90
N ALA A 92 8.62 -8.45 -9.30
CA ALA A 92 7.62 -7.47 -9.71
C ALA A 92 7.85 -6.99 -11.16
N GLU A 93 9.11 -6.68 -11.53
CA GLU A 93 9.47 -6.30 -12.90
C GLU A 93 9.27 -7.44 -13.90
N GLU A 94 9.69 -8.67 -13.56
CA GLU A 94 9.49 -9.84 -14.41
C GLU A 94 8.00 -10.10 -14.68
N ILE A 95 7.16 -10.08 -13.63
CA ILE A 95 5.71 -10.22 -13.76
C ILE A 95 5.13 -9.09 -14.61
N ALA A 96 5.47 -7.83 -14.32
CA ALA A 96 4.96 -6.68 -15.04
C ALA A 96 5.32 -6.69 -16.53
N SER A 97 6.50 -7.21 -16.89
CA SER A 97 6.93 -7.35 -18.29
C SER A 97 6.04 -8.30 -19.11
N THR A 98 5.44 -9.30 -18.47
CA THR A 98 4.56 -10.28 -19.12
C THR A 98 3.09 -9.85 -19.20
N LYS A 99 2.70 -8.83 -18.43
CA LYS A 99 1.32 -8.31 -18.33
C LYS A 99 0.26 -9.42 -18.17
N PRO A 100 0.37 -10.27 -17.13
CA PRO A 100 -0.56 -11.38 -16.96
C PRO A 100 -1.96 -10.87 -16.61
N ARG A 101 -2.99 -11.55 -17.11
CA ARG A 101 -4.39 -11.17 -16.80
C ARG A 101 -4.69 -11.18 -15.30
N ARG A 102 -4.13 -12.12 -14.55
CA ARG A 102 -4.32 -12.25 -13.09
C ARG A 102 -3.03 -12.69 -12.41
N VAL A 103 -2.78 -12.16 -11.22
CA VAL A 103 -1.72 -12.58 -10.32
C VAL A 103 -2.34 -12.82 -8.95
N VAL A 104 -2.07 -13.98 -8.36
CA VAL A 104 -2.54 -14.31 -7.01
C VAL A 104 -1.32 -14.39 -6.12
N VAL A 105 -1.29 -13.59 -5.05
CA VAL A 105 -0.19 -13.53 -4.08
C VAL A 105 -0.59 -14.35 -2.85
N VAL A 106 0.18 -15.41 -2.57
CA VAL A 106 -0.11 -16.39 -1.50
C VAL A 106 1.11 -16.55 -0.60
N GLY A 107 0.88 -16.80 0.68
CA GLY A 107 1.90 -16.90 1.73
C GLY A 107 1.29 -16.86 3.12
N ASP A 108 2.08 -17.17 4.14
CA ASP A 108 1.63 -17.24 5.54
C ASP A 108 1.24 -15.85 6.10
N VAL A 109 0.58 -15.82 7.25
CA VAL A 109 0.26 -14.60 8.01
C VAL A 109 1.54 -13.79 8.25
N ASP A 110 1.47 -12.48 8.07
CA ASP A 110 2.58 -11.53 8.26
C ASP A 110 3.86 -11.82 7.44
N SER A 111 3.76 -12.59 6.34
CA SER A 111 4.87 -12.83 5.41
C SER A 111 5.16 -11.66 4.45
N GLY A 112 4.37 -10.58 4.52
CA GLY A 112 4.54 -9.37 3.70
C GLY A 112 3.86 -9.42 2.33
N LYS A 113 2.84 -10.28 2.15
CA LYS A 113 2.02 -10.37 0.93
C LYS A 113 1.49 -9.02 0.47
N THR A 114 0.80 -8.29 1.33
CA THR A 114 0.22 -6.98 1.02
C THR A 114 1.28 -5.95 0.62
N ALA A 115 2.47 -6.01 1.23
CA ALA A 115 3.61 -5.16 0.85
C ALA A 115 4.14 -5.52 -0.56
N PHE A 116 4.30 -6.81 -0.85
CA PHE A 116 4.65 -7.28 -2.19
C PHE A 116 3.57 -6.94 -3.24
N THR A 117 2.29 -7.10 -2.90
CA THR A 117 1.16 -6.73 -3.76
C THR A 117 1.17 -5.23 -4.05
N THR A 118 1.47 -4.39 -3.05
CA THR A 118 1.62 -2.93 -3.23
C THR A 118 2.79 -2.60 -4.16
N LEU A 119 3.95 -3.26 -3.99
CA LEU A 119 5.09 -3.11 -4.88
C LEU A 119 4.74 -3.48 -6.33
N LEU A 120 4.13 -4.65 -6.53
CA LEU A 120 3.74 -5.13 -7.86
C LEU A 120 2.69 -4.20 -8.51
N LEU A 121 1.73 -3.70 -7.74
CA LEU A 121 0.76 -2.70 -8.19
C LEU A 121 1.47 -1.45 -8.72
N ASN A 122 2.41 -0.91 -7.94
CA ASN A 122 3.15 0.29 -8.30
C ASN A 122 4.03 0.09 -9.54
N THR A 123 4.65 -1.07 -9.70
CA THR A 123 5.41 -1.43 -10.91
C THR A 123 4.51 -1.52 -12.15
N LEU A 124 3.35 -2.18 -12.05
CA LEU A 124 2.40 -2.30 -13.15
C LEU A 124 1.85 -0.95 -13.59
N VAL A 125 1.41 -0.13 -12.65
CA VAL A 125 0.83 1.19 -12.93
C VAL A 125 1.89 2.15 -13.48
N LYS A 126 3.14 2.10 -12.98
CA LYS A 126 4.26 2.85 -13.56
C LYS A 126 4.51 2.48 -15.03
N ASN A 127 4.29 1.22 -15.38
CA ASN A 127 4.37 0.72 -16.76
C ASN A 127 3.09 0.98 -17.59
N GLY A 128 2.18 1.82 -17.08
CA GLY A 128 0.95 2.22 -17.76
C GLY A 128 -0.14 1.14 -17.79
N VAL A 129 -0.02 0.08 -16.98
CA VAL A 129 -0.99 -1.02 -16.93
C VAL A 129 -2.12 -0.65 -15.97
N ARG A 130 -3.35 -0.61 -16.48
CA ARG A 130 -4.53 -0.37 -15.65
C ARG A 130 -4.81 -1.60 -14.79
N THR A 131 -4.59 -1.46 -13.48
CA THR A 131 -4.51 -2.63 -12.58
C THR A 131 -5.67 -2.65 -11.59
N GLY A 132 -6.39 -3.76 -11.56
CA GLY A 132 -7.39 -4.06 -10.54
C GLY A 132 -6.77 -4.74 -9.34
N VAL A 133 -7.30 -4.49 -8.15
CA VAL A 133 -6.87 -5.16 -6.91
C VAL A 133 -8.09 -5.78 -6.26
N VAL A 134 -7.98 -7.06 -5.90
CA VAL A 134 -8.94 -7.77 -5.06
C VAL A 134 -8.27 -8.04 -3.72
N ASP A 135 -8.76 -7.37 -2.68
CA ASP A 135 -8.39 -7.64 -1.30
C ASP A 135 -9.25 -8.79 -0.77
N ALA A 136 -8.64 -9.97 -0.69
CA ALA A 136 -9.27 -11.19 -0.20
C ALA A 136 -8.88 -11.53 1.24
N ASP A 137 -8.21 -10.63 1.96
CA ASP A 137 -7.94 -10.77 3.39
C ASP A 137 -9.04 -10.09 4.22
N VAL A 138 -9.93 -10.92 4.77
CA VAL A 138 -11.02 -10.44 5.62
C VAL A 138 -10.57 -10.03 7.03
N GLY A 139 -9.38 -10.46 7.46
CA GLY A 139 -8.84 -10.24 8.81
C GLY A 139 -7.95 -8.99 8.90
N GLN A 140 -7.14 -8.73 7.88
CA GLN A 140 -6.29 -7.54 7.76
C GLN A 140 -6.66 -6.70 6.53
N LYS A 141 -7.93 -6.30 6.50
CA LYS A 141 -8.55 -5.50 5.44
C LYS A 141 -7.74 -4.27 5.02
N SER A 142 -7.57 -4.11 3.71
CA SER A 142 -7.04 -2.92 3.06
C SER A 142 -8.14 -2.15 2.32
N ILE A 143 -9.02 -2.83 1.58
CA ILE A 143 -9.97 -2.22 0.65
C ILE A 143 -11.41 -2.55 1.04
N GLY A 144 -12.24 -1.53 1.22
CA GLY A 144 -13.68 -1.69 1.48
C GLY A 144 -14.04 -2.04 2.93
N PRO A 145 -15.31 -2.34 3.21
CA PRO A 145 -15.81 -2.48 4.58
C PRO A 145 -15.35 -3.79 5.26
N PRO A 146 -15.40 -3.88 6.59
CA PRO A 146 -15.09 -5.11 7.33
C PRO A 146 -15.97 -6.30 6.90
N ALA A 147 -15.48 -7.53 7.14
CA ALA A 147 -16.19 -8.79 6.87
C ALA A 147 -16.63 -9.00 5.39
N SER A 148 -15.96 -8.34 4.46
CA SER A 148 -16.16 -8.48 3.02
C SER A 148 -14.83 -8.71 2.31
N LEU A 149 -14.85 -9.10 1.05
CA LEU A 149 -13.73 -8.92 0.13
C LEU A 149 -13.89 -7.56 -0.55
N GLY A 150 -12.79 -6.87 -0.84
CA GLY A 150 -12.80 -5.57 -1.52
C GLY A 150 -12.26 -5.65 -2.93
N MET A 151 -12.73 -4.78 -3.82
CA MET A 151 -12.17 -4.58 -5.14
C MET A 151 -12.04 -3.09 -5.45
N GLY A 152 -10.93 -2.73 -6.08
CA GLY A 152 -10.67 -1.39 -6.57
C GLY A 152 -9.82 -1.40 -7.83
N ILE A 153 -9.70 -0.24 -8.47
CA ILE A 153 -8.85 -0.04 -9.65
C ILE A 153 -7.86 1.08 -9.37
N ALA A 154 -6.59 0.82 -9.58
CA ALA A 154 -5.53 1.81 -9.48
C ALA A 154 -5.14 2.33 -10.86
N SER A 155 -5.09 3.65 -10.99
CA SER A 155 -4.57 4.38 -12.15
C SER A 155 -3.31 5.18 -11.84
N SER A 156 -2.88 5.23 -10.57
CA SER A 156 -1.67 5.88 -10.10
C SER A 156 -1.00 5.02 -9.03
N GLN A 157 0.30 5.24 -8.82
CA GLN A 157 1.03 4.58 -7.74
C GLN A 157 0.47 5.00 -6.37
N THR A 158 0.67 4.15 -5.37
CA THR A 158 0.18 4.34 -4.00
C THR A 158 1.17 3.78 -2.97
N ALA A 159 1.22 4.40 -1.79
CA ALA A 159 2.02 3.91 -0.67
C ALA A 159 1.41 2.66 0.01
N SER A 160 0.10 2.44 -0.15
CA SER A 160 -0.67 1.40 0.54
C SER A 160 -1.87 0.97 -0.30
N LEU A 161 -2.25 -0.30 -0.21
CA LEU A 161 -3.49 -0.78 -0.83
C LEU A 161 -4.73 -0.10 -0.27
N CYS A 162 -4.69 0.48 0.94
CA CYS A 162 -5.84 1.20 1.51
C CYS A 162 -6.23 2.47 0.72
N ASN A 163 -5.30 3.01 -0.06
CA ASN A 163 -5.57 4.20 -0.88
C ASN A 163 -6.13 3.82 -2.26
N VAL A 164 -6.22 2.52 -2.59
CA VAL A 164 -6.90 2.08 -3.80
C VAL A 164 -8.41 2.35 -3.63
N PRO A 165 -9.05 3.12 -4.53
CA PRO A 165 -10.47 3.42 -4.42
C PRO A 165 -11.32 2.15 -4.36
N PHE A 166 -12.22 2.08 -3.39
CA PHE A 166 -13.19 0.99 -3.30
C PHE A 166 -14.27 1.16 -4.36
N GLU A 167 -14.40 0.15 -5.23
CA GLU A 167 -15.34 0.14 -6.37
C GLU A 167 -16.45 -0.88 -6.19
N ASP A 168 -16.13 -2.07 -5.66
CA ASP A 168 -17.10 -3.14 -5.44
C ASP A 168 -16.62 -4.09 -4.32
N GLY A 169 -17.52 -4.90 -3.79
CA GLY A 169 -17.19 -5.81 -2.70
C GLY A 169 -18.10 -7.03 -2.62
N PHE A 170 -17.61 -8.06 -1.95
CA PHE A 170 -18.35 -9.30 -1.74
C PHE A 170 -18.48 -9.57 -0.25
N PHE A 171 -19.70 -9.50 0.29
CA PHE A 171 -19.92 -9.70 1.72
C PHE A 171 -19.75 -11.17 2.12
N ILE A 172 -18.80 -11.44 3.01
CA ILE A 172 -18.57 -12.79 3.57
C ILE A 172 -19.39 -12.97 4.85
N GLY A 173 -19.46 -11.92 5.67
CA GLY A 173 -20.13 -11.93 6.98
C GLY A 173 -19.29 -12.56 8.10
N SER A 174 -17.98 -12.68 7.89
CA SER A 174 -17.02 -13.22 8.87
C SER A 174 -15.67 -12.50 8.72
N PHE A 175 -14.94 -12.39 9.84
CA PHE A 175 -13.55 -11.93 9.88
C PHE A 175 -12.53 -13.07 9.68
N THR A 176 -13.01 -14.29 9.51
CA THR A 176 -12.18 -15.46 9.17
C THR A 176 -12.76 -16.19 7.96
N PRO A 177 -11.91 -16.60 6.99
CA PRO A 177 -12.34 -17.48 5.91
C PRO A 177 -12.69 -18.90 6.41
N ALA A 178 -12.26 -19.29 7.61
CA ALA A 178 -12.51 -20.62 8.16
C ALA A 178 -14.01 -20.92 8.21
N GLY A 179 -14.42 -22.07 7.65
CA GLY A 179 -15.83 -22.45 7.52
C GLY A 179 -16.58 -21.80 6.35
N LEU A 180 -15.98 -20.80 5.67
CA LEU A 180 -16.57 -20.06 4.55
C LEU A 180 -15.65 -19.96 3.32
N ILE A 181 -14.66 -20.84 3.20
CA ILE A 181 -13.66 -20.84 2.11
C ILE A 181 -14.32 -20.77 0.72
N HIS A 182 -15.40 -21.51 0.51
CA HIS A 182 -16.15 -21.49 -0.75
C HIS A 182 -16.65 -20.09 -1.11
N ARG A 183 -17.11 -19.29 -0.13
CA ARG A 183 -17.52 -17.90 -0.34
C ARG A 183 -16.34 -17.01 -0.65
N SER A 184 -15.21 -17.18 0.03
CA SER A 184 -14.00 -16.41 -0.24
C SER A 184 -13.51 -16.66 -1.67
N VAL A 185 -13.41 -17.92 -2.10
CA VAL A 185 -12.97 -18.28 -3.46
C VAL A 185 -13.94 -17.75 -4.51
N VAL A 186 -15.24 -17.97 -4.35
CA VAL A 186 -16.26 -17.48 -5.29
C VAL A 186 -16.28 -15.96 -5.33
N GLY A 187 -16.22 -15.30 -4.18
CA GLY A 187 -16.20 -13.85 -4.07
C GLY A 187 -14.97 -13.24 -4.76
N SER A 188 -13.78 -13.78 -4.53
CA SER A 188 -12.55 -13.34 -5.19
C SER A 188 -12.64 -13.50 -6.71
N LEU A 189 -13.19 -14.62 -7.19
CA LEU A 189 -13.38 -14.85 -8.63
C LEU A 189 -14.36 -13.83 -9.24
N LEU A 190 -15.51 -13.60 -8.59
CA LEU A 190 -16.52 -12.66 -9.06
C LEU A 190 -15.98 -11.22 -9.10
N LEU A 191 -15.23 -10.81 -8.07
CA LEU A 191 -14.58 -9.50 -8.00
C LEU A 191 -13.47 -9.35 -9.04
N ALA A 192 -12.66 -10.38 -9.27
CA ALA A 192 -11.64 -10.35 -10.31
C ALA A 192 -12.27 -10.20 -11.70
N GLN A 193 -13.34 -10.94 -11.99
CA GLN A 193 -14.10 -10.77 -13.24
C GLN A 193 -14.76 -9.39 -13.34
N ARG A 194 -15.19 -8.81 -12.22
CA ARG A 194 -15.75 -7.47 -12.17
C ARG A 194 -14.71 -6.40 -12.49
N ALA A 195 -13.49 -6.52 -11.96
CA ALA A 195 -12.36 -5.65 -12.27
C ALA A 195 -11.98 -5.72 -13.76
N GLU A 196 -11.94 -6.92 -14.33
CA GLU A 196 -11.71 -7.13 -15.77
C GLU A 196 -12.79 -6.46 -16.63
N ARG A 197 -14.07 -6.66 -16.29
CA ARG A 197 -15.19 -5.98 -16.99
C ARG A 197 -15.15 -4.47 -16.84
N ALA A 198 -14.60 -3.97 -15.74
CA ALA A 198 -14.37 -2.55 -15.53
C ALA A 198 -13.12 -2.03 -16.27
N GLY A 199 -12.39 -2.90 -16.99
CA GLY A 199 -11.28 -2.58 -17.88
C GLY A 199 -9.88 -2.73 -17.25
N ALA A 200 -9.75 -3.47 -16.16
CA ALA A 200 -8.42 -3.84 -15.64
C ALA A 200 -7.74 -4.80 -16.62
N GLU A 201 -6.50 -4.48 -17.01
CA GLU A 201 -5.66 -5.32 -17.86
C GLU A 201 -5.03 -6.47 -17.06
N THR A 202 -4.64 -6.15 -15.82
CA THR A 202 -4.11 -7.10 -14.83
C THR A 202 -4.93 -6.98 -13.56
N VAL A 203 -5.27 -8.11 -12.94
CA VAL A 203 -5.89 -8.14 -11.60
C VAL A 203 -4.96 -8.80 -10.60
N LEU A 204 -4.62 -8.08 -9.53
CA LEU A 204 -3.89 -8.61 -8.38
C LEU A 204 -4.88 -9.11 -7.34
N VAL A 205 -4.64 -10.30 -6.79
CA VAL A 205 -5.44 -10.86 -5.70
C VAL A 205 -4.52 -11.04 -4.49
N ASP A 206 -4.73 -10.22 -3.46
CA ASP A 206 -4.05 -10.31 -2.17
C ASP A 206 -4.83 -11.28 -1.28
N THR A 207 -4.27 -12.44 -0.96
CA THR A 207 -4.99 -13.46 -0.18
C THR A 207 -4.78 -13.27 1.31
N ALA A 208 -5.71 -13.80 2.12
CA ALA A 208 -5.45 -14.07 3.54
C ALA A 208 -4.27 -15.05 3.73
N GLY A 209 -3.67 -15.03 4.92
CA GLY A 209 -2.72 -16.03 5.40
C GLY A 209 -3.37 -17.33 5.85
#